data_AF-A0A081CZZ8-F1
#
_entry.id   AF-A0A081CZZ8-F1
#
_cell.length_a   1.000
_cell.length_b   1.000
_cell.length_c   1.000
_cell.angle_alpha   90.00
_cell.angle_beta   90.00
_cell.angle_gamma   90.00
#
_symmetry.space_group_name_H-M   'P 1'
#
loop_
_entity.id
_entity.type
_entity.pdbx_description
1 polymer ?
#
loop_
_entity_poly.entity_id
_entity_poly.type
_entity_poly.pdbx_seq_one_letter_code
_entity_poly.pdbx_strand_id
1 'polypeptide(L)'
;MKELVDGKFAGLFGGVHVLPFFNPIDGADAGFDPTDHTIVDPRLGDWEDVRALSGSVEIMADLIVNHVSSQSGAFTDFIAKGSASEFADMFMTFDKVFPDGATEEDLLRIYRPRPGLPFSKVTLADGTQRMLWTTFTPEQIDIDVHSAKGTTYLETILDRFSEANVTAIRLDAAGYAIKKAGSSCFMIDDTYAFLEEVAGKARNRGMEVLVEIHSYHRDQIEIAKKVDRVYDFALPPLILHALFTGDATPLAKWLAISPRNAITVLDTHDGIGVIDVGAHSDGRAGLLEPQAIDNLVEEIHRRSDGQSRQATGAAASNLDLYQVNCTYYDALGRNDNDYLIARAIQFFAPGIPQVYYVGLLGGVNDMDLLAKTGVGRDINRHYYGNDEIGTALETPLFHRLSNLIRFRNTHPAFGGALKATIADAGALVLSWQHGDAFAELKISFADRKASIAASGQSEMQIVE
;
A
#
# COMPACT_ATOMS: atom_id res chain seq x y z
N MET A 1 -2.85 1.33 -20.54
CA MET A 1 -2.15 0.31 -19.72
C MET A 1 -1.86 -0.96 -20.50
N LYS A 2 -2.87 -1.65 -21.07
CA LYS A 2 -2.69 -2.89 -21.83
C LYS A 2 -1.61 -2.80 -22.93
N GLU A 3 -1.60 -1.73 -23.73
CA GLU A 3 -0.57 -1.50 -24.75
C GLU A 3 0.87 -1.46 -24.19
N LEU A 4 1.05 -0.92 -22.98
CA LEU A 4 2.36 -0.91 -22.33
C LEU A 4 2.75 -2.31 -21.88
N VAL A 5 1.83 -3.04 -21.25
CA VAL A 5 2.04 -4.42 -20.78
C VAL A 5 2.37 -5.37 -21.94
N ASP A 6 1.61 -5.29 -23.03
CA ASP A 6 1.81 -6.13 -24.22
C ASP A 6 3.02 -5.71 -25.06
N GLY A 7 3.44 -4.44 -24.94
CA GLY A 7 4.52 -3.86 -25.73
C GLY A 7 5.76 -3.55 -24.89
N LYS A 8 5.89 -2.29 -24.47
CA LYS A 8 7.10 -1.72 -23.85
C LYS A 8 7.52 -2.43 -22.54
N PHE A 9 6.59 -3.06 -21.83
CA PHE A 9 6.80 -3.80 -20.58
C PHE A 9 6.65 -5.33 -20.74
N ALA A 10 6.56 -5.83 -21.97
CA ALA A 10 6.38 -7.26 -22.22
C ALA A 10 7.43 -8.11 -21.50
N GLY A 11 6.95 -9.07 -20.71
CA GLY A 11 7.80 -10.00 -19.94
C GLY A 11 8.49 -9.41 -18.71
N LEU A 12 8.23 -8.14 -18.35
CA LEU A 12 8.75 -7.55 -17.10
C LEU A 12 7.89 -7.88 -15.88
N PHE A 13 6.57 -7.92 -16.05
CA PHE A 13 5.63 -8.09 -14.93
C PHE A 13 4.72 -9.28 -15.18
N GLY A 14 4.57 -10.15 -14.18
CA GLY A 14 3.59 -11.24 -14.19
C GLY A 14 2.20 -10.80 -13.74
N GLY A 15 2.10 -9.67 -13.03
CA GLY A 15 0.86 -9.10 -12.53
C GLY A 15 0.92 -7.58 -12.39
N VAL A 16 -0.24 -6.95 -12.33
CA VAL A 16 -0.40 -5.51 -12.09
C VAL A 16 -1.45 -5.28 -11.01
N HIS A 17 -1.11 -4.44 -10.04
CA HIS A 17 -2.10 -3.84 -9.14
C HIS A 17 -2.62 -2.57 -9.79
N VAL A 18 -3.88 -2.60 -10.21
CA VAL A 18 -4.58 -1.41 -10.70
C VAL A 18 -5.25 -0.76 -9.49
N LEU A 19 -4.73 0.39 -9.08
CA LEU A 19 -5.33 1.25 -8.05
C LEU A 19 -6.79 1.57 -8.41
N PRO A 20 -7.62 2.05 -7.46
CA PRO A 20 -9.06 2.17 -7.67
C PRO A 20 -9.41 2.87 -8.98
N PHE A 21 -9.98 2.08 -9.90
CA PHE A 21 -10.37 2.50 -11.25
C PHE A 21 -11.89 2.68 -11.38
N PHE A 22 -12.57 2.73 -10.25
CA PHE A 22 -14.02 2.84 -10.14
C PHE A 22 -14.48 4.30 -10.29
N ASN A 23 -15.75 4.50 -10.61
CA ASN A 23 -16.28 5.83 -10.85
C ASN A 23 -16.57 6.61 -9.54
N PRO A 24 -16.05 7.85 -9.36
CA PRO A 24 -15.02 8.52 -10.16
C PRO A 24 -13.59 8.26 -9.63
N ILE A 25 -12.60 8.23 -10.54
CA ILE A 25 -11.18 8.11 -10.15
C ILE A 25 -10.54 9.38 -9.56
N ASP A 26 -11.20 10.52 -9.70
CA ASP A 26 -10.73 11.83 -9.24
C ASP A 26 -11.67 12.44 -8.20
N GLY A 27 -12.25 11.57 -7.37
CA GLY A 27 -12.99 11.95 -6.17
C GLY A 27 -12.11 12.61 -5.11
N ALA A 28 -12.63 12.69 -3.89
CA ALA A 28 -11.96 13.28 -2.74
C ALA A 28 -10.62 12.59 -2.40
N ASP A 29 -10.47 11.32 -2.76
CA ASP A 29 -9.30 10.50 -2.42
C ASP A 29 -8.81 9.67 -3.61
N ALA A 30 -8.77 10.27 -4.81
CA ALA A 30 -8.18 9.67 -6.01
C ALA A 30 -8.68 8.24 -6.33
N GLY A 31 -10.00 8.03 -6.21
CA GLY A 31 -10.67 6.76 -6.51
C GLY A 31 -10.97 5.90 -5.28
N PHE A 32 -10.42 6.24 -4.10
CA PHE A 32 -10.73 5.56 -2.83
C PHE A 32 -12.09 5.97 -2.23
N ASP A 33 -12.82 6.88 -2.88
CA ASP A 33 -14.18 7.28 -2.52
C ASP A 33 -15.18 7.04 -3.66
N PRO A 34 -15.33 5.78 -4.13
CA PRO A 34 -16.14 5.54 -5.31
C PRO A 34 -17.63 5.72 -5.01
N THR A 35 -18.32 6.29 -5.99
CA THR A 35 -19.79 6.41 -5.98
C THR A 35 -20.46 5.08 -6.28
N ASP A 36 -19.81 4.24 -7.09
CA ASP A 36 -20.20 2.87 -7.40
C ASP A 36 -18.98 2.02 -7.74
N HIS A 37 -18.63 1.08 -6.86
CA HIS A 37 -17.51 0.13 -7.06
C HIS A 37 -17.73 -0.85 -8.20
N THR A 38 -18.96 -0.99 -8.70
CA THR A 38 -19.30 -1.95 -9.76
C THR A 38 -19.14 -1.36 -11.15
N ILE A 39 -18.77 -0.08 -11.25
CA ILE A 39 -18.64 0.66 -12.50
C ILE A 39 -17.20 1.16 -12.62
N VAL A 40 -16.49 0.69 -13.65
CA VAL A 40 -15.23 1.29 -14.09
C VAL A 40 -15.48 2.72 -14.54
N ASP A 41 -14.60 3.66 -14.16
CA ASP A 41 -14.72 5.03 -14.61
C ASP A 41 -14.69 5.10 -16.15
N PRO A 42 -15.71 5.68 -16.80
CA PRO A 42 -15.83 5.66 -18.24
C PRO A 42 -14.71 6.41 -18.97
N ARG A 43 -13.92 7.22 -18.27
CA ARG A 43 -12.72 7.86 -18.82
C ARG A 43 -11.55 6.88 -18.97
N LEU A 44 -11.55 5.79 -18.22
CA LEU A 44 -10.54 4.73 -18.27
C LEU A 44 -10.94 3.58 -19.18
N GLY A 45 -12.23 3.27 -19.29
CA GLY A 45 -12.76 2.17 -20.08
C GLY A 45 -13.94 1.47 -19.40
N ASP A 46 -14.02 0.16 -19.56
CA ASP A 46 -15.02 -0.69 -18.93
C ASP A 46 -14.45 -2.02 -18.38
N TRP A 47 -15.32 -2.90 -17.88
CA TRP A 47 -14.90 -4.21 -17.36
C TRP A 47 -14.37 -5.16 -18.45
N GLU A 48 -14.71 -4.97 -19.72
CA GLU A 48 -14.13 -5.75 -20.81
C GLU A 48 -12.68 -5.33 -21.07
N ASP A 49 -12.32 -4.06 -20.83
CA ASP A 49 -10.91 -3.63 -20.84
C ASP A 49 -10.10 -4.29 -19.71
N VAL A 50 -10.68 -4.40 -18.51
CA VAL A 50 -10.06 -5.13 -17.38
C VAL A 50 -9.90 -6.62 -17.74
N ARG A 51 -10.94 -7.24 -18.29
CA ARG A 51 -10.89 -8.63 -18.78
C ARG A 51 -9.83 -8.78 -19.87
N ALA A 52 -9.70 -7.85 -20.80
CA ALA A 52 -8.70 -7.88 -21.86
C ALA A 52 -7.27 -7.74 -21.33
N LEU A 53 -7.07 -6.96 -20.25
CA LEU A 53 -5.79 -6.87 -19.55
C LEU A 53 -5.44 -8.18 -18.82
N SER A 54 -6.44 -8.86 -18.25
CA SER A 54 -6.25 -10.14 -17.53
C SER A 54 -5.70 -11.26 -18.41
N GLY A 55 -5.91 -11.15 -19.73
CA GLY A 55 -5.35 -12.08 -20.71
C GLY A 55 -3.84 -11.96 -20.90
N SER A 56 -3.22 -10.90 -20.38
CA SER A 56 -1.79 -10.61 -20.50
C SER A 56 -1.02 -10.80 -19.19
N VAL A 57 -1.63 -10.43 -18.06
CA VAL A 57 -1.04 -10.44 -16.72
C VAL A 57 -2.10 -10.71 -15.66
N GLU A 58 -1.67 -11.18 -14.49
CA GLU A 58 -2.52 -11.22 -13.29
C GLU A 58 -2.98 -9.81 -12.88
N ILE A 59 -4.20 -9.69 -12.36
CA ILE A 59 -4.75 -8.41 -11.93
C ILE A 59 -5.04 -8.46 -10.44
N MET A 60 -4.49 -7.48 -9.73
CA MET A 60 -4.90 -7.12 -8.38
C MET A 60 -5.75 -5.86 -8.42
N ALA A 61 -6.89 -5.86 -7.73
CA ALA A 61 -7.79 -4.71 -7.60
C ALA A 61 -8.06 -4.41 -6.11
N ASP A 62 -8.37 -3.16 -5.80
CA ASP A 62 -8.77 -2.75 -4.45
C ASP A 62 -10.24 -3.10 -4.17
N LEU A 63 -10.49 -3.74 -3.03
CA LEU A 63 -11.81 -3.88 -2.44
C LEU A 63 -11.88 -2.93 -1.23
N ILE A 64 -12.52 -1.78 -1.39
CA ILE A 64 -12.69 -0.80 -0.32
C ILE A 64 -13.88 -1.23 0.54
N VAL A 65 -13.57 -1.98 1.58
CA VAL A 65 -14.59 -2.62 2.45
C VAL A 65 -15.19 -1.65 3.47
N ASN A 66 -14.48 -0.56 3.80
CA ASN A 66 -14.81 0.26 4.95
C ASN A 66 -15.90 1.30 4.68
N HIS A 67 -15.90 1.90 3.48
CA HIS A 67 -16.67 3.12 3.22
C HIS A 67 -17.07 3.27 1.75
N VAL A 68 -17.99 4.19 1.50
CA VAL A 68 -18.45 4.61 0.16
C VAL A 68 -18.51 6.13 0.06
N SER A 69 -18.58 6.66 -1.15
CA SER A 69 -18.75 8.10 -1.37
C SER A 69 -20.06 8.64 -0.76
N SER A 70 -20.00 9.85 -0.21
CA SER A 70 -21.16 10.68 0.13
C SER A 70 -22.00 11.08 -1.09
N GLN A 71 -21.50 10.82 -2.30
CA GLN A 71 -22.25 11.00 -3.56
C GLN A 71 -22.84 9.68 -4.09
N SER A 72 -22.68 8.56 -3.38
CA SER A 72 -23.22 7.27 -3.80
C SER A 72 -24.76 7.26 -3.86
N GLY A 73 -25.32 6.46 -4.76
CA GLY A 73 -26.77 6.30 -4.88
C GLY A 73 -27.44 5.83 -3.59
N ALA A 74 -26.79 4.91 -2.87
CA ALA A 74 -27.26 4.42 -1.57
C ALA A 74 -27.31 5.55 -0.53
N PHE A 75 -26.28 6.40 -0.47
CA PHE A 75 -26.20 7.46 0.53
C PHE A 75 -27.15 8.61 0.23
N THR A 76 -27.25 9.01 -1.03
CA THR A 76 -28.21 10.05 -1.45
C THR A 76 -29.65 9.62 -1.20
N ASP A 77 -29.99 8.33 -1.38
CA ASP A 77 -31.29 7.78 -1.01
C ASP A 77 -31.54 7.84 0.51
N PHE A 78 -30.52 7.50 1.31
CA PHE A 78 -30.58 7.63 2.76
C PHE A 78 -30.78 9.08 3.22
N ILE A 79 -30.07 10.05 2.62
CA ILE A 79 -30.28 11.47 2.91
C ILE A 79 -31.71 11.90 2.58
N ALA A 80 -32.28 11.42 1.47
CA ALA A 80 -33.61 11.79 1.02
C ALA A 80 -34.74 11.16 1.85
N LYS A 81 -34.58 9.91 2.32
CA LYS A 81 -35.66 9.13 2.95
C LYS A 81 -35.43 8.81 4.43
N GLY A 82 -34.23 9.09 4.96
CA GLY A 82 -33.84 8.74 6.32
C GLY A 82 -34.05 7.25 6.61
N SER A 83 -34.71 6.94 7.73
CA SER A 83 -35.04 5.56 8.14
C SER A 83 -35.96 4.81 7.16
N ALA A 84 -36.63 5.48 6.24
CA ALA A 84 -37.45 4.84 5.21
C ALA A 84 -36.65 4.41 3.97
N SER A 85 -35.36 4.76 3.89
CA SER A 85 -34.46 4.25 2.86
C SER A 85 -34.20 2.75 3.06
N GLU A 86 -34.18 1.99 1.97
CA GLU A 86 -33.76 0.59 2.02
C GLU A 86 -32.26 0.43 2.35
N PHE A 87 -31.48 1.51 2.24
CA PHE A 87 -30.06 1.60 2.56
C PHE A 87 -29.80 2.17 3.95
N ALA A 88 -30.83 2.52 4.74
CA ALA A 88 -30.64 3.17 6.04
C ALA A 88 -29.73 2.37 6.98
N ASP A 89 -29.85 1.04 6.98
CA ASP A 89 -29.04 0.14 7.81
C ASP A 89 -27.60 -0.06 7.29
N MET A 90 -27.33 0.33 6.04
CA MET A 90 -26.01 0.21 5.42
C MET A 90 -24.99 1.16 6.03
N PHE A 91 -25.41 2.31 6.56
CA PHE A 91 -24.49 3.34 7.04
C PHE A 91 -24.25 3.23 8.53
N MET A 92 -22.99 3.38 8.94
CA MET A 92 -22.61 3.33 10.33
C MET A 92 -22.96 4.66 11.03
N THR A 93 -24.00 4.66 11.86
CA THR A 93 -24.41 5.82 12.65
C THR A 93 -23.82 5.76 14.06
N PHE A 94 -23.69 6.92 14.71
CA PHE A 94 -23.21 6.99 16.09
C PHE A 94 -24.02 6.11 17.06
N ASP A 95 -25.35 6.15 16.96
CA ASP A 95 -26.27 5.38 17.80
C ASP A 95 -26.27 3.88 17.49
N LYS A 96 -25.81 3.45 16.30
CA LYS A 96 -25.63 2.04 15.98
C LYS A 96 -24.47 1.42 16.76
N VAL A 97 -23.40 2.19 16.98
CA VAL A 97 -22.24 1.76 17.78
C VAL A 97 -22.47 2.01 19.27
N PHE A 98 -23.11 3.14 19.61
CA PHE A 98 -23.33 3.61 20.97
C PHE A 98 -24.83 3.84 21.25
N PRO A 99 -25.64 2.77 21.35
CA PRO A 99 -27.10 2.89 21.49
C PRO A 99 -27.53 3.58 22.80
N ASP A 100 -26.72 3.47 23.84
CA ASP A 100 -26.95 4.09 25.15
C ASP A 100 -26.16 5.41 25.33
N GLY A 101 -25.58 5.94 24.24
CA GLY A 101 -24.63 7.05 24.26
C GLY A 101 -23.18 6.60 24.48
N ALA A 102 -22.24 7.53 24.31
CA ALA A 102 -20.81 7.29 24.50
C ALA A 102 -20.25 8.17 25.62
N THR A 103 -19.35 7.62 26.44
CA THR A 103 -18.56 8.39 27.39
C THR A 103 -17.33 9.01 26.73
N GLU A 104 -16.65 9.94 27.40
CA GLU A 104 -15.37 10.48 26.92
C GLU A 104 -14.32 9.36 26.77
N GLU A 105 -14.31 8.39 27.69
CA GLU A 105 -13.39 7.24 27.61
C GLU A 105 -13.63 6.40 26.34
N ASP A 106 -14.89 6.16 25.99
CA ASP A 106 -15.24 5.43 24.76
C ASP A 106 -14.70 6.14 23.52
N LEU A 107 -14.89 7.46 23.45
CA LEU A 107 -14.47 8.28 22.31
C LEU A 107 -12.94 8.38 22.20
N LEU A 108 -12.23 8.49 23.33
CA LEU A 108 -10.78 8.56 23.36
C LEU A 108 -10.10 7.22 23.03
N ARG A 109 -10.80 6.10 23.20
CA ARG A 109 -10.29 4.77 22.89
C ARG A 109 -10.22 4.49 21.39
N ILE A 110 -11.07 5.13 20.59
CA ILE A 110 -11.13 4.94 19.14
C ILE A 110 -9.78 5.31 18.51
N TYR A 111 -9.20 4.38 17.75
CA TYR A 111 -8.00 4.62 16.96
C TYR A 111 -8.32 5.53 15.77
N ARG A 112 -7.40 6.45 15.45
CA ARG A 112 -7.64 7.50 14.46
C ARG A 112 -6.43 7.73 13.55
N PRO A 113 -6.61 7.71 12.22
CA PRO A 113 -5.54 8.08 11.29
C PRO A 113 -5.34 9.60 11.24
N ARG A 114 -6.39 10.37 11.55
CA ARG A 114 -6.41 11.84 11.51
C ARG A 114 -6.79 12.50 12.84
N PRO A 115 -6.49 13.80 13.03
CA PRO A 115 -7.01 14.57 14.16
C PRO A 115 -8.55 14.68 14.15
N GLY A 116 -9.17 14.79 15.33
CA GLY A 116 -10.62 14.94 15.49
C GLY A 116 -11.36 13.62 15.72
N LEU A 117 -12.67 13.65 16.01
CA LEU A 117 -13.47 12.42 16.13
C LEU A 117 -13.86 11.88 14.74
N PRO A 118 -14.05 10.56 14.57
CA PRO A 118 -14.38 9.97 13.27
C PRO A 118 -15.88 10.09 12.97
N PHE A 119 -16.42 11.30 13.12
CA PHE A 119 -17.84 11.56 12.93
C PHE A 119 -18.08 12.79 12.06
N SER A 120 -19.09 12.71 11.21
CA SER A 120 -19.60 13.83 10.43
C SER A 120 -21.09 14.02 10.65
N LYS A 121 -21.48 15.28 10.83
CA LYS A 121 -22.87 15.67 11.01
C LYS A 121 -23.53 15.80 9.64
N VAL A 122 -24.66 15.14 9.46
CA VAL A 122 -25.49 15.25 8.24
C VAL A 122 -26.91 15.69 8.59
N THR A 123 -27.56 16.34 7.64
CA THR A 123 -28.96 16.76 7.75
C THR A 123 -29.76 16.01 6.69
N LEU A 124 -30.74 15.24 7.14
CA LEU A 124 -31.67 14.51 6.27
C LEU A 124 -32.68 15.48 5.65
N ALA A 125 -33.38 15.03 4.60
CA ALA A 125 -34.35 15.86 3.88
C ALA A 125 -35.55 16.31 4.75
N ASP A 126 -35.87 15.57 5.81
CA ASP A 126 -36.90 15.93 6.80
C ASP A 126 -36.41 16.95 7.85
N GLY A 127 -35.16 17.41 7.73
CA GLY A 127 -34.50 18.35 8.65
C GLY A 127 -33.86 17.68 9.87
N THR A 128 -34.03 16.37 10.02
CA THR A 128 -33.44 15.61 11.12
C THR A 128 -31.92 15.56 10.99
N GLN A 129 -31.22 15.73 12.09
CA GLN A 129 -29.76 15.65 12.13
C GLN A 129 -29.30 14.26 12.59
N ARG A 130 -28.24 13.76 11.94
CA ARG A 130 -27.58 12.50 12.27
C ARG A 130 -26.08 12.69 12.35
N MET A 131 -25.44 11.82 13.11
CA MET A 131 -23.99 11.73 13.19
C MET A 131 -23.56 10.39 12.61
N LEU A 132 -22.80 10.45 11.52
CA LEU A 132 -22.32 9.28 10.80
C LEU A 132 -20.84 9.06 11.08
N TRP A 133 -20.43 7.81 11.06
CA TRP A 133 -19.03 7.43 11.15
C TRP A 133 -18.31 7.77 9.84
N THR A 134 -17.22 8.52 9.94
CA THR A 134 -16.35 8.92 8.83
C THR A 134 -14.89 8.83 9.27
N THR A 135 -14.30 7.65 9.07
CA THR A 135 -12.94 7.33 9.52
C THR A 135 -11.90 8.24 8.84
N PHE A 136 -12.06 8.48 7.54
CA PHE A 136 -11.13 9.24 6.69
C PHE A 136 -11.64 10.64 6.38
N THR A 137 -12.24 10.91 5.23
CA THR A 137 -12.82 12.22 4.92
C THR A 137 -14.32 12.28 5.25
N PRO A 138 -14.93 13.46 5.45
CA PRO A 138 -16.39 13.60 5.51
C PRO A 138 -17.12 13.08 4.27
N GLU A 139 -16.41 12.99 3.14
CA GLU A 139 -16.90 12.46 1.88
C GLU A 139 -16.87 10.93 1.82
N GLN A 140 -16.16 10.25 2.74
CA GLN A 140 -16.08 8.79 2.86
C GLN A 140 -16.94 8.31 4.03
N ILE A 141 -18.15 7.81 3.70
CA ILE A 141 -19.14 7.36 4.69
C ILE A 141 -18.93 5.88 4.99
N ASP A 142 -18.59 5.57 6.25
CA ASP A 142 -18.38 4.20 6.68
C ASP A 142 -19.67 3.37 6.61
N ILE A 143 -19.54 2.13 6.13
CA ILE A 143 -20.64 1.19 6.01
C ILE A 143 -20.65 0.19 7.17
N ASP A 144 -21.83 -0.33 7.51
CA ASP A 144 -21.96 -1.56 8.28
C ASP A 144 -21.85 -2.76 7.33
N VAL A 145 -20.69 -3.41 7.36
CA VAL A 145 -20.36 -4.58 6.55
C VAL A 145 -21.24 -5.80 6.86
N HIS A 146 -21.86 -5.86 8.05
CA HIS A 146 -22.76 -6.94 8.46
C HIS A 146 -24.25 -6.65 8.18
N SER A 147 -24.60 -5.42 7.79
CA SER A 147 -25.95 -5.12 7.31
C SER A 147 -26.24 -5.90 6.03
N ALA A 148 -27.50 -6.26 5.80
CA ALA A 148 -27.88 -7.01 4.59
C ALA A 148 -27.45 -6.27 3.30
N LYS A 149 -27.54 -4.94 3.29
CA LYS A 149 -27.13 -4.09 2.17
C LYS A 149 -25.60 -3.98 2.06
N GLY A 150 -24.87 -3.86 3.17
CA GLY A 150 -23.41 -3.85 3.19
C GLY A 150 -22.83 -5.19 2.70
N THR A 151 -23.37 -6.32 3.16
CA THR A 151 -22.97 -7.64 2.65
C THR A 151 -23.26 -7.78 1.16
N THR A 152 -24.47 -7.44 0.71
CA THR A 152 -24.83 -7.50 -0.72
C THR A 152 -23.91 -6.65 -1.57
N TYR A 153 -23.52 -5.47 -1.07
CA TYR A 153 -22.59 -4.57 -1.73
C TYR A 153 -21.24 -5.23 -1.97
N LEU A 154 -20.61 -5.77 -0.92
CA LEU A 154 -19.31 -6.43 -1.02
C LEU A 154 -19.35 -7.69 -1.90
N GLU A 155 -20.40 -8.51 -1.79
CA GLU A 155 -20.58 -9.70 -2.64
C GLU A 155 -20.67 -9.32 -4.13
N THR A 156 -21.41 -8.24 -4.44
CA THR A 156 -21.56 -7.77 -5.83
C THR A 156 -20.21 -7.34 -6.42
N ILE A 157 -19.36 -6.70 -5.63
CA ILE A 157 -18.02 -6.29 -6.07
C ILE A 157 -17.14 -7.53 -6.31
N LEU A 158 -17.16 -8.49 -5.39
CA LEU A 158 -16.43 -9.75 -5.53
C LEU A 158 -16.88 -10.54 -6.78
N ASP A 159 -18.18 -10.55 -7.08
CA ASP A 159 -18.72 -11.17 -8.29
C ASP A 159 -18.21 -10.47 -9.55
N ARG A 160 -18.21 -9.13 -9.58
CA ARG A 160 -17.66 -8.35 -10.71
C ARG A 160 -16.17 -8.62 -10.93
N PHE A 161 -15.39 -8.68 -9.85
CA PHE A 161 -13.96 -8.98 -9.93
C PHE A 161 -13.72 -10.37 -10.50
N SER A 162 -14.46 -11.37 -10.03
CA SER A 162 -14.39 -12.74 -10.55
C SER A 162 -14.81 -12.81 -12.02
N GLU A 163 -15.91 -12.13 -12.39
CA GLU A 163 -16.37 -12.04 -13.78
C GLU A 163 -15.32 -11.40 -14.69
N ALA A 164 -14.50 -10.47 -14.20
CA ALA A 164 -13.45 -9.78 -14.96
C ALA A 164 -12.07 -10.48 -14.88
N ASN A 165 -11.98 -11.68 -14.29
CA ASN A 165 -10.74 -12.43 -14.06
C ASN A 165 -9.69 -11.68 -13.23
N VAL A 166 -10.12 -10.90 -12.23
CA VAL A 166 -9.22 -10.43 -11.17
C VAL A 166 -8.74 -11.66 -10.39
N THR A 167 -7.44 -11.74 -10.13
CA THR A 167 -6.79 -12.90 -9.48
C THR A 167 -6.36 -12.61 -8.05
N ALA A 168 -6.29 -11.34 -7.66
CA ALA A 168 -6.01 -10.94 -6.29
C ALA A 168 -6.80 -9.69 -5.90
N ILE A 169 -7.11 -9.55 -4.61
CA ILE A 169 -7.73 -8.34 -4.07
C ILE A 169 -6.86 -7.75 -2.96
N ARG A 170 -6.73 -6.42 -2.94
CA ARG A 170 -6.21 -5.67 -1.80
C ARG A 170 -7.39 -5.19 -0.97
N LEU A 171 -7.47 -5.60 0.29
CA LEU A 171 -8.48 -5.08 1.22
C LEU A 171 -8.02 -3.73 1.74
N ASP A 172 -8.63 -2.67 1.23
CA ASP A 172 -8.32 -1.30 1.62
C ASP A 172 -9.02 -0.93 2.94
N ALA A 173 -8.29 -0.24 3.82
CA ALA A 173 -8.78 0.25 5.12
C ALA A 173 -9.47 -0.83 5.98
N ALA A 174 -9.12 -2.11 5.78
CA ALA A 174 -9.87 -3.24 6.31
C ALA A 174 -9.77 -3.33 7.83
N GLY A 175 -8.69 -2.81 8.41
CA GLY A 175 -8.51 -2.71 9.86
C GLY A 175 -9.58 -1.89 10.58
N TYR A 176 -10.26 -0.98 9.86
CA TYR A 176 -11.29 -0.09 10.39
C TYR A 176 -12.72 -0.61 10.19
N ALA A 177 -12.92 -1.70 9.43
CA ALA A 177 -14.24 -2.12 8.97
C ALA A 177 -15.25 -2.35 10.11
N ILE A 178 -14.80 -2.82 11.28
CA ILE A 178 -15.67 -3.16 12.41
C ILE A 178 -15.62 -2.10 13.52
N LYS A 179 -16.80 -1.61 13.92
CA LYS A 179 -16.97 -0.63 14.99
C LYS A 179 -17.67 -1.28 16.19
N LYS A 180 -17.08 -1.13 17.37
CA LYS A 180 -17.58 -1.74 18.61
C LYS A 180 -17.29 -0.84 19.81
N ALA A 181 -18.34 -0.48 20.56
CA ALA A 181 -18.21 0.29 21.78
C ALA A 181 -17.24 -0.36 22.79
N GLY A 182 -16.49 0.46 23.53
CA GLY A 182 -15.47 -0.01 24.48
C GLY A 182 -14.18 -0.56 23.86
N SER A 183 -14.01 -0.47 22.53
CA SER A 183 -12.82 -0.95 21.81
C SER A 183 -12.12 0.17 21.03
N SER A 184 -10.96 -0.13 20.44
CA SER A 184 -10.26 0.79 19.54
C SER A 184 -10.95 0.98 18.18
N CYS A 185 -11.88 0.09 17.81
CA CYS A 185 -12.44 0.00 16.46
C CYS A 185 -11.38 -0.16 15.35
N PHE A 186 -10.19 -0.64 15.71
CA PHE A 186 -9.09 -0.92 14.78
C PHE A 186 -8.44 -2.23 15.15
N MET A 187 -8.41 -3.18 14.20
CA MET A 187 -7.79 -4.50 14.35
C MET A 187 -8.21 -5.25 15.64
N ILE A 188 -9.50 -5.20 15.97
CA ILE A 188 -10.08 -5.97 17.07
C ILE A 188 -10.38 -7.41 16.63
N ASP A 189 -10.63 -8.34 17.57
CA ASP A 189 -10.92 -9.75 17.26
C ASP A 189 -12.04 -9.91 16.21
N ASP A 190 -13.10 -9.10 16.31
CA ASP A 190 -14.21 -9.11 15.36
C ASP A 190 -13.76 -8.67 13.95
N THR A 191 -12.78 -7.76 13.84
CA THR A 191 -12.16 -7.38 12.56
C THR A 191 -11.45 -8.58 11.94
N TYR A 192 -10.67 -9.35 12.73
CA TYR A 192 -10.01 -10.55 12.20
C TYR A 192 -11.01 -11.58 11.66
N ALA A 193 -12.12 -11.80 12.36
CA ALA A 193 -13.17 -12.70 11.90
C ALA A 193 -13.78 -12.23 10.57
N PHE A 194 -14.04 -10.93 10.44
CA PHE A 194 -14.50 -10.33 9.18
C PHE A 194 -13.49 -10.50 8.04
N LEU A 195 -12.20 -10.26 8.28
CA LEU A 195 -11.16 -10.45 7.27
C LEU A 195 -11.07 -11.90 6.79
N GLU A 196 -11.17 -12.87 7.71
CA GLU A 196 -11.19 -14.29 7.37
C GLU A 196 -12.42 -14.66 6.52
N GLU A 197 -13.59 -14.10 6.84
CA GLU A 197 -14.82 -14.30 6.07
C GLU A 197 -14.67 -13.75 4.64
N VAL A 198 -14.23 -12.50 4.48
CA VAL A 198 -14.01 -11.88 3.16
C VAL A 198 -12.96 -12.65 2.37
N ALA A 199 -11.86 -13.07 3.01
CA ALA A 199 -10.84 -13.88 2.37
C ALA A 199 -11.38 -15.27 1.94
N GLY A 200 -12.24 -15.89 2.73
CA GLY A 200 -12.94 -17.11 2.32
C GLY A 200 -13.80 -16.90 1.06
N LYS A 201 -14.57 -15.80 1.02
CA LYS A 201 -15.43 -15.45 -0.11
C LYS A 201 -14.64 -15.14 -1.39
N ALA A 202 -13.51 -14.46 -1.27
CA ALA A 202 -12.60 -14.17 -2.37
C ALA A 202 -11.93 -15.44 -2.91
N ARG A 203 -11.42 -16.31 -2.02
CA ARG A 203 -10.81 -17.59 -2.42
C ARG A 203 -11.79 -18.53 -3.11
N ASN A 204 -13.05 -18.57 -2.67
CA ASN A 204 -14.11 -19.32 -3.35
C ASN A 204 -14.37 -18.85 -4.79
N ARG A 205 -13.94 -17.62 -5.13
CA ARG A 205 -13.99 -17.02 -6.46
C ARG A 205 -12.64 -17.04 -7.18
N GLY A 206 -11.64 -17.74 -6.63
CA GLY A 206 -10.31 -17.89 -7.22
C GLY A 206 -9.36 -16.69 -7.00
N MET A 207 -9.66 -15.82 -6.05
CA MET A 207 -8.85 -14.63 -5.74
C MET A 207 -8.03 -14.81 -4.45
N GLU A 208 -6.74 -14.48 -4.50
CA GLU A 208 -5.91 -14.31 -3.28
C GLU A 208 -6.22 -12.97 -2.60
N VAL A 209 -6.05 -12.91 -1.27
CA VAL A 209 -6.28 -11.68 -0.50
C VAL A 209 -5.00 -11.11 0.10
N LEU A 210 -4.73 -9.86 -0.25
CA LEU A 210 -3.74 -9.00 0.39
C LEU A 210 -4.45 -8.06 1.36
N VAL A 211 -4.02 -8.05 2.62
CA VAL A 211 -4.53 -7.08 3.60
C VAL A 211 -3.51 -5.97 3.76
N GLU A 212 -3.97 -4.73 3.59
CA GLU A 212 -3.16 -3.55 3.85
C GLU A 212 -3.38 -3.07 5.28
N ILE A 213 -2.28 -3.06 6.06
CA ILE A 213 -2.28 -2.65 7.46
C ILE A 213 -0.92 -2.02 7.79
N HIS A 214 -0.91 -0.70 7.99
CA HIS A 214 0.16 0.01 8.70
C HIS A 214 0.01 -0.20 10.22
N SER A 215 0.96 -0.88 10.83
CA SER A 215 0.91 -1.24 12.26
C SER A 215 2.29 -1.61 12.79
N TYR A 216 2.36 -1.88 14.09
CA TYR A 216 3.57 -2.41 14.70
C TYR A 216 3.99 -3.73 14.05
N HIS A 217 5.26 -3.85 13.66
CA HIS A 217 5.80 -4.97 12.88
C HIS A 217 5.43 -6.37 13.39
N ARG A 218 5.29 -6.58 14.71
CA ARG A 218 4.90 -7.88 15.26
C ARG A 218 3.43 -8.21 15.04
N ASP A 219 2.57 -7.20 15.07
CA ASP A 219 1.15 -7.40 14.80
C ASP A 219 0.98 -7.79 13.33
N GLN A 220 1.75 -7.18 12.42
CA GLN A 220 1.83 -7.58 11.01
C GLN A 220 2.31 -9.03 10.82
N ILE A 221 3.27 -9.50 11.63
CA ILE A 221 3.68 -10.92 11.65
C ILE A 221 2.54 -11.85 12.10
N GLU A 222 1.75 -11.45 13.09
CA GLU A 222 0.61 -12.26 13.56
C GLU A 222 -0.53 -12.28 12.53
N ILE A 223 -0.81 -11.15 11.88
CA ILE A 223 -1.79 -11.06 10.79
C ILE A 223 -1.38 -11.98 9.63
N ALA A 224 -0.10 -11.98 9.25
CA ALA A 224 0.39 -12.76 8.12
C ALA A 224 0.16 -14.28 8.25
N LYS A 225 -0.08 -14.79 9.46
CA LYS A 225 -0.43 -16.20 9.71
C LYS A 225 -1.90 -16.52 9.37
N LYS A 226 -2.74 -15.50 9.22
CA LYS A 226 -4.21 -15.62 9.08
C LYS A 226 -4.72 -15.24 7.68
N VAL A 227 -3.91 -14.59 6.86
CA VAL A 227 -4.30 -14.06 5.55
C VAL A 227 -3.36 -14.59 4.46
N ASP A 228 -3.77 -14.52 3.20
CA ASP A 228 -2.94 -15.02 2.10
C ASP A 228 -1.67 -14.17 1.96
N ARG A 229 -1.80 -12.84 1.97
CA ARG A 229 -0.69 -11.90 1.82
C ARG A 229 -0.77 -10.70 2.78
N VAL A 230 0.39 -10.16 3.13
CA VAL A 230 0.56 -8.85 3.80
C VAL A 230 1.60 -8.03 3.04
N TYR A 231 1.59 -6.70 3.20
CA TYR A 231 2.71 -5.88 2.74
C TYR A 231 3.91 -5.99 3.69
N ASP A 232 5.11 -5.88 3.13
CA ASP A 232 6.33 -5.61 3.91
C ASP A 232 6.60 -4.10 3.96
N PHE A 233 5.88 -3.41 4.84
CA PHE A 233 6.03 -1.96 5.03
C PHE A 233 7.23 -1.58 5.92
N ALA A 234 7.80 -2.52 6.66
CA ALA A 234 9.04 -2.28 7.40
C ALA A 234 10.26 -2.18 6.46
N LEU A 235 10.24 -2.89 5.32
CA LEU A 235 11.36 -2.96 4.40
C LEU A 235 11.81 -1.59 3.83
N PRO A 236 10.93 -0.71 3.28
CA PRO A 236 11.36 0.58 2.75
C PRO A 236 12.16 1.46 3.73
N PRO A 237 11.65 1.81 4.93
CA PRO A 237 12.41 2.65 5.86
C PRO A 237 13.69 1.97 6.38
N LEU A 238 13.73 0.64 6.50
CA LEU A 238 14.95 -0.08 6.90
C LEU A 238 16.04 -0.03 5.82
N ILE A 239 15.67 -0.11 4.55
CA ILE A 239 16.62 0.03 3.44
C ILE A 239 17.17 1.45 3.38
N LEU A 240 16.30 2.47 3.50
CA LEU A 240 16.74 3.86 3.57
C LEU A 240 17.68 4.08 4.75
N HIS A 241 17.33 3.58 5.93
CA HIS A 241 18.19 3.64 7.12
C HIS A 241 19.58 3.05 6.83
N ALA A 242 19.65 1.83 6.30
CA ALA A 242 20.93 1.17 6.00
C ALA A 242 21.77 1.95 4.97
N LEU A 243 21.14 2.53 3.94
CA LEU A 243 21.82 3.36 2.93
C LEU A 243 22.29 4.72 3.48
N PHE A 244 21.61 5.27 4.49
CA PHE A 244 21.97 6.55 5.08
C PHE A 244 23.06 6.43 6.16
N THR A 245 23.03 5.35 6.94
CA THR A 245 23.91 5.18 8.12
C THR A 245 25.04 4.21 7.89
N GLY A 246 24.92 3.31 6.91
CA GLY A 246 25.79 2.15 6.74
C GLY A 246 25.47 0.99 7.69
N ASP A 247 24.50 1.14 8.59
CA ASP A 247 24.09 0.08 9.53
C ASP A 247 22.94 -0.76 8.95
N ALA A 248 23.30 -1.94 8.44
CA ALA A 248 22.34 -2.92 7.94
C ALA A 248 21.79 -3.88 9.02
N THR A 249 22.18 -3.70 10.29
CA THR A 249 21.79 -4.60 11.39
C THR A 249 20.27 -4.66 11.57
N PRO A 250 19.52 -3.54 11.59
CA PRO A 250 18.05 -3.58 11.71
C PRO A 250 17.40 -4.32 10.53
N LEU A 251 17.87 -4.05 9.30
CA LEU A 251 17.40 -4.70 8.09
C LEU A 251 17.65 -6.22 8.11
N ALA A 252 18.86 -6.66 8.47
CA ALA A 252 19.18 -8.10 8.56
C ALA A 252 18.34 -8.81 9.63
N LYS A 253 18.10 -8.17 10.77
CA LYS A 253 17.21 -8.69 11.82
C LYS A 253 15.77 -8.83 11.31
N TRP A 254 15.26 -7.84 10.58
CA TRP A 254 13.93 -7.90 9.97
C TRP A 254 13.82 -9.05 8.97
N LEU A 255 14.73 -9.15 8.00
CA LEU A 255 14.70 -10.20 6.96
C LEU A 255 14.76 -11.63 7.53
N ALA A 256 15.32 -11.80 8.74
CA ALA A 256 15.32 -13.06 9.46
C ALA A 256 13.94 -13.47 10.00
N ILE A 257 13.09 -12.49 10.37
CA ILE A 257 11.79 -12.72 11.00
C ILE A 257 10.58 -12.32 10.14
N SER A 258 10.80 -11.62 9.03
CA SER A 258 9.72 -11.07 8.22
C SER A 258 8.83 -12.17 7.63
N PRO A 259 7.52 -11.92 7.46
CA PRO A 259 6.61 -12.88 6.85
C PRO A 259 7.08 -13.31 5.47
N ARG A 260 6.93 -14.61 5.15
CA ARG A 260 7.36 -15.16 3.86
C ARG A 260 6.29 -15.04 2.77
N ASN A 261 5.03 -14.84 3.18
CA ASN A 261 3.90 -14.54 2.30
C ASN A 261 3.72 -13.03 2.05
N ALA A 262 4.81 -12.27 2.06
CA ALA A 262 4.76 -10.82 1.86
C ALA A 262 4.63 -10.40 0.39
N ILE A 263 4.03 -9.24 0.18
CA ILE A 263 4.23 -8.39 -0.99
C ILE A 263 5.24 -7.31 -0.59
N THR A 264 6.41 -7.30 -1.22
CA THR A 264 7.48 -6.35 -0.87
C THR A 264 7.38 -5.11 -1.73
N VAL A 265 7.58 -3.94 -1.13
CA VAL A 265 7.52 -2.63 -1.80
C VAL A 265 8.69 -1.76 -1.35
N LEU A 266 8.98 -0.71 -2.12
CA LEU A 266 9.80 0.43 -1.66
C LEU A 266 8.94 1.69 -1.63
N ASP A 267 8.31 1.95 -2.76
CA ASP A 267 7.32 2.97 -3.01
C ASP A 267 5.93 2.33 -3.21
N THR A 268 4.90 3.08 -2.82
CA THR A 268 3.50 2.81 -3.08
C THR A 268 2.84 4.08 -3.61
N HIS A 269 1.50 4.09 -3.67
CA HIS A 269 0.73 5.29 -3.96
C HIS A 269 0.57 6.22 -2.74
N ASP A 270 0.95 5.77 -1.55
CA ASP A 270 0.96 6.55 -0.32
C ASP A 270 2.38 7.02 0.03
N GLY A 271 2.56 7.59 1.22
CA GLY A 271 3.87 8.02 1.71
C GLY A 271 4.68 6.86 2.30
N ILE A 272 5.96 7.13 2.58
CA ILE A 272 6.87 6.16 3.20
C ILE A 272 6.50 6.03 4.69
N GLY A 273 5.97 4.87 5.09
CA GLY A 273 5.51 4.55 6.45
C GLY A 273 6.64 4.41 7.47
N VAL A 274 7.08 5.51 8.09
CA VAL A 274 8.14 5.47 9.11
C VAL A 274 7.66 4.92 10.46
N ILE A 275 6.34 4.86 10.68
CA ILE A 275 5.74 4.26 11.88
C ILE A 275 5.87 2.73 11.91
N ASP A 276 5.99 2.07 10.75
CA ASP A 276 6.01 0.60 10.64
C ASP A 276 7.28 -0.02 11.23
N VAL A 277 8.32 0.79 11.41
CA VAL A 277 9.57 0.43 12.12
C VAL A 277 9.64 0.99 13.55
N GLY A 278 8.64 1.75 13.96
CA GLY A 278 8.54 2.42 15.25
C GLY A 278 8.09 1.51 16.39
N ALA A 279 8.13 2.08 17.60
CA ALA A 279 7.64 1.42 18.80
C ALA A 279 6.11 1.32 18.79
N HIS A 280 5.58 0.30 19.44
CA HIS A 280 4.14 0.19 19.67
C HIS A 280 3.70 1.24 20.73
N SER A 281 2.44 1.65 20.68
CA SER A 281 1.86 2.68 21.56
C SER A 281 1.89 2.32 23.06
N ASP A 282 2.04 1.04 23.40
CA ASP A 282 2.18 0.49 24.75
C ASP A 282 3.62 0.48 25.28
N GLY A 283 4.59 0.97 24.50
CA GLY A 283 6.00 1.06 24.87
C GLY A 283 6.87 -0.13 24.45
N ARG A 284 6.32 -1.14 23.75
CA ARG A 284 7.16 -2.20 23.15
C ARG A 284 8.07 -1.60 22.06
N ALA A 285 9.36 -1.94 22.12
CA ALA A 285 10.37 -1.41 21.20
C ALA A 285 10.08 -1.76 19.72
N GLY A 286 10.42 -0.82 18.85
CA GLY A 286 10.35 -0.95 17.39
C GLY A 286 11.53 -1.69 16.78
N LEU A 287 11.63 -1.64 15.46
CA LEU A 287 12.80 -2.10 14.70
C LEU A 287 13.91 -1.03 14.67
N LEU A 288 13.52 0.25 14.76
CA LEU A 288 14.40 1.39 14.94
C LEU A 288 14.06 2.14 16.23
N GLU A 289 15.07 2.73 16.84
CA GLU A 289 14.90 3.65 17.96
C GLU A 289 14.29 4.98 17.48
N PRO A 290 13.49 5.69 18.30
CA PRO A 290 12.83 6.94 17.90
C PRO A 290 13.77 7.96 17.26
N GLN A 291 14.95 8.18 17.86
CA GLN A 291 15.95 9.10 17.31
C GLN A 291 16.46 8.69 15.92
N ALA A 292 16.54 7.37 15.63
CA ALA A 292 16.94 6.89 14.32
C ALA A 292 15.85 7.12 13.27
N ILE A 293 14.58 7.08 13.67
CA ILE A 293 13.43 7.43 12.82
C ILE A 293 13.43 8.93 12.53
N ASP A 294 13.64 9.78 13.54
CA ASP A 294 13.73 11.23 13.35
C ASP A 294 14.86 11.58 12.37
N ASN A 295 16.04 10.98 12.56
CA ASN A 295 17.18 11.17 11.65
C ASN A 295 16.89 10.69 10.23
N LEU A 296 16.16 9.58 10.08
CA LEU A 296 15.73 9.04 8.79
C LEU A 296 14.83 10.05 8.07
N VAL A 297 13.81 10.58 8.73
CA VAL A 297 12.88 11.58 8.17
C VAL A 297 13.61 12.85 7.75
N GLU A 298 14.47 13.38 8.62
CA GLU A 298 15.24 14.59 8.34
C GLU A 298 16.23 14.39 7.18
N GLU A 299 16.81 13.21 7.04
CA GLU A 299 17.69 12.88 5.92
C GLU A 299 16.91 12.74 4.60
N ILE A 300 15.68 12.20 4.61
CA ILE A 300 14.79 12.21 3.43
C ILE A 300 14.49 13.66 3.03
N HIS A 301 14.15 14.52 3.98
CA HIS A 301 13.93 15.94 3.72
C HIS A 301 15.16 16.61 3.13
N ARG A 302 16.36 16.33 3.66
CA ARG A 302 17.60 16.89 3.16
C ARG A 302 17.94 16.41 1.74
N ARG A 303 17.77 15.12 1.45
CA ARG A 303 18.08 14.52 0.14
C ARG A 303 17.12 14.90 -0.97
N SER A 304 15.87 15.15 -0.62
CA SER A 304 14.85 15.67 -1.53
C SER A 304 14.85 17.20 -1.64
N ASP A 305 15.95 17.87 -1.27
CA ASP A 305 16.09 19.33 -1.29
C ASP A 305 14.93 20.08 -0.58
N GLY A 306 14.42 19.50 0.50
CA GLY A 306 13.31 20.05 1.29
C GLY A 306 11.92 19.88 0.67
N GLN A 307 11.79 19.24 -0.49
CA GLN A 307 10.52 19.06 -1.19
C GLN A 307 9.55 18.19 -0.40
N SER A 308 10.01 17.04 0.12
CA SER A 308 9.17 16.16 0.94
C SER A 308 8.64 16.83 2.20
N ARG A 309 9.35 17.82 2.76
CA ARG A 309 8.89 18.59 3.92
C ARG A 309 7.67 19.46 3.60
N GLN A 310 7.54 19.90 2.34
CA GLN A 310 6.39 20.68 1.88
C GLN A 310 5.15 19.80 1.65
N ALA A 311 5.35 18.50 1.45
CA ALA A 311 4.27 17.54 1.22
C ALA A 311 3.84 16.76 2.48
N THR A 312 4.67 16.72 3.51
CA THR A 312 4.49 15.81 4.66
C THR A 312 3.75 16.45 5.84
N GLY A 313 2.95 15.66 6.55
CA GLY A 313 2.28 16.07 7.79
C GLY A 313 1.31 17.22 7.56
N ALA A 314 1.37 18.25 8.42
CA ALA A 314 0.47 19.41 8.34
C ALA A 314 0.79 20.40 7.22
N ALA A 315 1.86 20.18 6.44
CA ALA A 315 2.24 21.09 5.35
C ALA A 315 1.31 20.98 4.12
N ALA A 316 0.57 19.88 3.99
CA ALA A 316 -0.38 19.61 2.93
C ALA A 316 -1.60 18.86 3.46
N SER A 317 -2.62 18.64 2.62
CA SER A 317 -3.73 17.75 2.96
C SER A 317 -3.24 16.30 2.99
N ASN A 318 -3.28 15.67 4.17
CA ASN A 318 -2.82 14.31 4.41
C ASN A 318 -3.82 13.55 5.28
N LEU A 319 -4.08 12.29 4.91
CA LEU A 319 -4.83 11.34 5.75
C LEU A 319 -3.94 10.81 6.87
N ASP A 320 -2.67 10.54 6.57
CA ASP A 320 -1.71 9.96 7.52
C ASP A 320 -0.60 10.95 7.86
N LEU A 321 -0.57 11.38 9.13
CA LEU A 321 0.45 12.32 9.62
C LEU A 321 1.83 11.67 9.87
N TYR A 322 1.92 10.35 9.75
CA TYR A 322 3.10 9.56 10.14
C TYR A 322 3.84 8.94 8.95
N GLN A 323 3.48 9.30 7.72
CA GLN A 323 4.18 8.91 6.50
C GLN A 323 4.97 10.09 5.92
N VAL A 324 6.10 9.82 5.28
CA VAL A 324 6.87 10.85 4.56
C VAL A 324 6.49 10.83 3.08
N ASN A 325 5.87 11.90 2.59
CA ASN A 325 5.49 12.03 1.20
C ASN A 325 6.69 12.42 0.35
N CYS A 326 7.21 11.47 -0.42
CA CYS A 326 8.34 11.63 -1.32
C CYS A 326 8.36 10.47 -2.31
N THR A 327 8.80 10.71 -3.55
CA THR A 327 9.24 9.59 -4.40
C THR A 327 10.42 8.89 -3.73
N TYR A 328 10.49 7.56 -3.82
CA TYR A 328 11.59 6.81 -3.21
C TYR A 328 12.95 7.16 -3.85
N TYR A 329 12.94 7.55 -5.13
CA TYR A 329 14.14 7.99 -5.84
C TYR A 329 14.68 9.33 -5.31
N ASP A 330 13.81 10.32 -5.05
CA ASP A 330 14.23 11.59 -4.41
C ASP A 330 14.57 11.41 -2.93
N ALA A 331 13.95 10.46 -2.23
CA ALA A 331 14.34 10.11 -0.86
C ALA A 331 15.81 9.65 -0.79
N LEU A 332 16.31 8.99 -1.83
CA LEU A 332 17.71 8.62 -1.98
C LEU A 332 18.60 9.73 -2.55
N GLY A 333 18.03 10.86 -2.94
CA GLY A 333 18.74 12.00 -3.53
C GLY A 333 19.09 11.77 -5.01
N ARG A 334 18.19 11.11 -5.76
CA ARG A 334 18.34 10.83 -7.21
C ARG A 334 19.63 10.11 -7.55
N ASN A 335 20.01 9.17 -6.70
CA ASN A 335 21.22 8.39 -6.87
C ASN A 335 20.87 7.02 -7.46
N ASP A 336 21.16 6.83 -8.75
CA ASP A 336 20.92 5.57 -9.47
C ASP A 336 21.47 4.34 -8.74
N ASN A 337 22.67 4.46 -8.16
CA ASN A 337 23.34 3.34 -7.50
C ASN A 337 22.64 2.98 -6.18
N ASP A 338 22.35 3.96 -5.33
CA ASP A 338 21.59 3.74 -4.09
C ASP A 338 20.20 3.14 -4.43
N TYR A 339 19.54 3.62 -5.50
CA TYR A 339 18.22 3.13 -5.92
C TYR A 339 18.25 1.69 -6.43
N LEU A 340 19.24 1.33 -7.24
CA LEU A 340 19.42 -0.03 -7.73
C LEU A 340 19.83 -1.00 -6.61
N ILE A 341 20.63 -0.55 -5.64
CA ILE A 341 20.92 -1.32 -4.42
C ILE A 341 19.62 -1.57 -3.64
N ALA A 342 18.80 -0.54 -3.45
CA ALA A 342 17.51 -0.67 -2.75
C ALA A 342 16.58 -1.68 -3.45
N ARG A 343 16.44 -1.60 -4.78
CA ARG A 343 15.63 -2.54 -5.57
C ARG A 343 16.20 -3.96 -5.56
N ALA A 344 17.53 -4.11 -5.57
CA ALA A 344 18.15 -5.41 -5.44
C ALA A 344 17.86 -6.05 -4.07
N ILE A 345 17.96 -5.29 -2.99
CA ILE A 345 17.57 -5.75 -1.64
C ILE A 345 16.10 -6.16 -1.64
N GLN A 346 15.20 -5.34 -2.20
CA GLN A 346 13.78 -5.66 -2.32
C GLN A 346 13.56 -6.99 -3.07
N PHE A 347 14.21 -7.19 -4.21
CA PHE A 347 14.04 -8.41 -5.00
C PHE A 347 14.61 -9.65 -4.33
N PHE A 348 15.62 -9.50 -3.48
CA PHE A 348 16.16 -10.58 -2.65
C PHE A 348 15.39 -10.77 -1.33
N ALA A 349 14.53 -9.84 -0.92
CA ALA A 349 13.67 -10.01 0.24
C ALA A 349 12.64 -11.13 -0.02
N PRO A 350 12.17 -11.83 1.03
CA PRO A 350 11.16 -12.88 0.88
C PRO A 350 9.82 -12.29 0.42
N GLY A 351 9.17 -12.93 -0.54
CA GLY A 351 7.84 -12.51 -1.03
C GLY A 351 7.81 -12.14 -2.51
N ILE A 352 6.69 -11.55 -2.93
CA ILE A 352 6.45 -11.09 -4.30
C ILE A 352 6.79 -9.60 -4.36
N PRO A 353 7.76 -9.17 -5.18
CA PRO A 353 8.09 -7.76 -5.30
C PRO A 353 7.09 -7.00 -6.19
N GLN A 354 6.57 -5.89 -5.66
CA GLN A 354 5.82 -4.88 -6.41
C GLN A 354 6.70 -3.65 -6.66
N VAL A 355 6.65 -3.12 -7.89
CA VAL A 355 7.38 -1.91 -8.28
C VAL A 355 6.35 -0.86 -8.67
N TYR A 356 6.26 0.23 -7.90
CA TYR A 356 5.35 1.32 -8.20
C TYR A 356 5.78 2.08 -9.46
N TYR A 357 4.82 2.57 -10.23
CA TYR A 357 5.07 3.07 -11.59
C TYR A 357 5.98 4.30 -11.63
N VAL A 358 5.92 5.19 -10.64
CA VAL A 358 6.82 6.35 -10.53
C VAL A 358 8.26 5.86 -10.36
N GLY A 359 8.49 4.92 -9.44
CA GLY A 359 9.80 4.33 -9.22
C GLY A 359 10.33 3.55 -10.42
N LEU A 360 9.47 2.80 -11.10
CA LEU A 360 9.84 2.07 -12.32
C LEU A 360 10.48 2.99 -13.37
N LEU A 361 9.95 4.21 -13.50
CA LEU A 361 10.37 5.20 -14.50
C LEU A 361 11.46 6.15 -13.98
N GLY A 362 12.00 5.94 -12.78
CA GLY A 362 12.97 6.85 -12.17
C GLY A 362 12.38 8.23 -11.86
N GLY A 363 11.08 8.28 -11.55
CA GLY A 363 10.34 9.50 -11.29
C GLY A 363 10.85 10.28 -10.09
N VAL A 364 10.71 11.60 -10.19
CA VAL A 364 11.08 12.57 -9.15
C VAL A 364 9.83 13.18 -8.54
N ASN A 365 9.99 13.91 -7.44
CA ASN A 365 8.90 14.62 -6.79
C ASN A 365 8.18 15.59 -7.73
N ASP A 366 6.87 15.40 -7.88
CA ASP A 366 6.00 16.27 -8.67
C ASP A 366 5.51 17.46 -7.84
N MET A 367 6.34 18.49 -7.80
CA MET A 367 6.03 19.73 -7.08
C MET A 367 4.93 20.55 -7.75
N ASP A 368 4.75 20.40 -9.06
CA ASP A 368 3.72 21.12 -9.80
C ASP A 368 2.34 20.54 -9.50
N LEU A 369 2.22 19.20 -9.46
CA LEU A 369 0.98 18.55 -9.06
C LEU A 369 0.66 18.82 -7.59
N LEU A 370 1.65 18.72 -6.69
CA LEU A 370 1.47 19.09 -5.28
C LEU A 370 0.95 20.53 -5.13
N ALA A 371 1.54 21.50 -5.84
CA ALA A 371 1.11 22.89 -5.79
C ALA A 371 -0.30 23.09 -6.35
N LYS A 372 -0.68 22.30 -7.36
CA LYS A 372 -2.00 22.36 -8.00
C LYS A 372 -3.10 21.77 -7.12
N THR A 373 -2.85 20.65 -6.46
CA THR A 373 -3.89 19.89 -5.73
C THR A 373 -3.90 20.18 -4.24
N GLY A 374 -2.75 20.56 -3.66
CA GLY A 374 -2.56 20.71 -2.22
C GLY A 374 -2.59 19.37 -1.46
N VAL A 375 -2.60 18.24 -2.16
CA VAL A 375 -2.60 16.89 -1.58
C VAL A 375 -1.17 16.40 -1.46
N GLY A 376 -0.72 16.06 -0.25
CA GLY A 376 0.69 15.73 0.02
C GLY A 376 1.21 14.55 -0.81
N ARG A 377 0.41 13.47 -0.89
CA ARG A 377 0.76 12.23 -1.61
C ARG A 377 0.95 12.43 -3.12
N ASP A 378 0.39 13.49 -3.69
CA ASP A 378 0.49 13.76 -5.14
C ASP A 378 1.91 14.07 -5.59
N ILE A 379 2.82 14.42 -4.68
CA ILE A 379 4.25 14.52 -4.96
C ILE A 379 4.82 13.21 -5.56
N ASN A 380 4.19 12.07 -5.30
CA ASN A 380 4.56 10.74 -5.80
C ASN A 380 3.43 10.12 -6.67
N ARG A 381 2.62 10.94 -7.36
CA ARG A 381 1.53 10.47 -8.23
C ARG A 381 1.54 11.16 -9.61
N HIS A 382 2.73 11.35 -10.17
CA HIS A 382 2.90 12.01 -11.47
C HIS A 382 2.08 11.34 -12.58
N TYR A 383 1.54 12.15 -13.50
CA TYR A 383 0.76 11.67 -14.66
C TYR A 383 1.65 11.58 -15.90
N TYR A 384 2.20 10.39 -16.16
CA TYR A 384 3.11 10.19 -17.29
C TYR A 384 2.41 10.19 -18.64
N GLY A 385 2.90 11.06 -19.55
CA GLY A 385 2.53 11.01 -20.96
C GLY A 385 3.30 9.93 -21.74
N ASN A 386 2.79 9.50 -22.90
CA ASN A 386 3.44 8.46 -23.72
C ASN A 386 4.89 8.80 -24.13
N ASP A 387 5.18 10.08 -24.40
CA ASP A 387 6.52 10.55 -24.78
C ASP A 387 7.48 10.55 -23.58
N GLU A 388 6.97 10.89 -22.39
CA GLU A 388 7.74 10.85 -21.15
C GLU A 388 8.07 9.41 -20.76
N ILE A 389 7.10 8.49 -20.86
CA ILE A 389 7.36 7.06 -20.71
C ILE A 389 8.43 6.65 -21.72
N GLY A 390 8.27 6.99 -23.01
CA GLY A 390 9.27 6.68 -24.03
C GLY A 390 10.68 7.13 -23.66
N THR A 391 10.82 8.34 -23.11
CA THR A 391 12.11 8.89 -22.67
C THR A 391 12.67 8.14 -21.46
N ALA A 392 11.84 7.83 -20.46
CA ALA A 392 12.25 7.12 -19.26
C ALA A 392 12.80 5.71 -19.56
N LEU A 393 12.23 5.02 -20.56
CA LEU A 393 12.66 3.67 -20.96
C LEU A 393 14.06 3.61 -21.57
N GLU A 394 14.57 4.72 -22.08
CA GLU A 394 15.92 4.82 -22.66
C GLU A 394 16.99 5.17 -21.61
N THR A 395 16.59 5.35 -20.34
CA THR A 395 17.54 5.71 -19.28
C THR A 395 18.38 4.49 -18.84
N PRO A 396 19.66 4.69 -18.48
CA PRO A 396 20.48 3.62 -17.90
C PRO A 396 19.85 2.99 -16.66
N LEU A 397 19.17 3.81 -15.84
CA LEU A 397 18.43 3.36 -14.66
C LEU A 397 17.36 2.34 -15.02
N PHE A 398 16.47 2.67 -15.97
CA PHE A 398 15.41 1.75 -16.41
C PHE A 398 15.99 0.46 -16.97
N HIS A 399 17.02 0.53 -17.83
CA HIS A 399 17.65 -0.67 -18.38
C HIS A 399 18.20 -1.58 -17.28
N ARG A 400 18.96 -1.03 -16.31
CA ARG A 400 19.52 -1.79 -15.18
C ARG A 400 18.43 -2.37 -14.28
N LEU A 401 17.41 -1.58 -13.95
CA LEU A 401 16.27 -2.05 -13.17
C LEU A 401 15.51 -3.18 -13.88
N SER A 402 15.26 -3.04 -15.17
CA SER A 402 14.58 -4.06 -15.99
C SER A 402 15.36 -5.38 -16.04
N ASN A 403 16.69 -5.31 -16.04
CA ASN A 403 17.54 -6.50 -15.97
C ASN A 403 17.46 -7.18 -14.59
N LEU A 404 17.42 -6.41 -13.50
CA LEU A 404 17.20 -6.94 -12.16
C LEU A 404 15.82 -7.60 -12.03
N ILE A 405 14.78 -7.00 -12.60
CA ILE A 405 13.42 -7.56 -12.64
C ILE A 405 13.43 -8.90 -13.40
N ARG A 406 14.01 -8.95 -14.61
CA ARG A 406 14.11 -10.19 -15.40
C ARG A 406 14.89 -11.27 -14.66
N PHE A 407 16.00 -10.90 -14.02
CA PHE A 407 16.77 -11.83 -13.19
C PHE A 407 15.91 -12.41 -12.06
N ARG A 408 15.19 -11.57 -11.33
CA ARG A 408 14.29 -11.98 -10.25
C ARG A 408 13.14 -12.88 -10.72
N ASN A 409 12.60 -12.62 -11.91
CA ASN A 409 11.50 -13.40 -12.49
C ASN A 409 11.92 -14.79 -12.95
N THR A 410 13.18 -14.95 -13.39
CA THR A 410 13.59 -16.15 -14.15
C THR A 410 14.58 -17.04 -13.41
N HIS A 411 15.34 -16.53 -12.44
CA HIS A 411 16.36 -17.32 -11.78
C HIS A 411 15.75 -18.32 -10.77
N PRO A 412 16.02 -19.64 -10.88
CA PRO A 412 15.34 -20.66 -10.08
C PRO A 412 15.66 -20.63 -8.57
N ALA A 413 16.76 -19.99 -8.17
CA ALA A 413 17.14 -19.86 -6.75
C ALA A 413 16.05 -19.18 -5.91
N PHE A 414 15.27 -18.26 -6.48
CA PHE A 414 14.20 -17.55 -5.78
C PHE A 414 12.98 -18.42 -5.45
N GLY A 415 12.94 -19.68 -5.93
CA GLY A 415 11.99 -20.69 -5.46
C GLY A 415 12.41 -21.41 -4.17
N GLY A 416 13.55 -21.02 -3.59
CA GLY A 416 14.19 -21.70 -2.47
C GLY A 416 14.02 -21.01 -1.13
N ALA A 417 15.09 -21.01 -0.33
CA ALA A 417 15.14 -20.33 0.96
C ALA A 417 16.16 -19.20 0.96
N LEU A 418 15.80 -18.07 1.57
CA LEU A 418 16.67 -16.94 1.82
C LEU A 418 17.48 -17.15 3.12
N LYS A 419 18.75 -16.76 3.09
CA LYS A 419 19.59 -16.50 4.25
C LYS A 419 20.11 -15.07 4.19
N ALA A 420 19.92 -14.31 5.26
CA ALA A 420 20.47 -12.96 5.42
C ALA A 420 21.55 -12.95 6.50
N THR A 421 22.73 -12.41 6.20
CA THR A 421 23.85 -12.32 7.15
C THR A 421 24.59 -11.00 7.00
N ILE A 422 25.17 -10.52 8.11
CA ILE A 422 26.16 -9.45 8.11
C ILE A 422 27.54 -10.10 8.15
N ALA A 423 28.38 -9.81 7.15
CA ALA A 423 29.77 -10.29 7.10
C ALA A 423 30.68 -9.42 7.98
N ASP A 424 31.90 -9.90 8.28
CA ASP A 424 32.85 -9.26 9.21
C ASP A 424 33.19 -7.79 8.89
N ALA A 425 33.02 -7.37 7.63
CA ALA A 425 33.23 -5.99 7.18
C ALA A 425 31.95 -5.10 7.22
N GLY A 426 30.87 -5.56 7.86
CA GLY A 426 29.58 -4.86 7.88
C GLY A 426 28.74 -5.00 6.61
N ALA A 427 29.23 -5.77 5.62
CA ALA A 427 28.51 -6.00 4.37
C ALA A 427 27.28 -6.90 4.59
N LEU A 428 26.14 -6.52 4.02
CA LEU A 428 24.95 -7.37 3.99
C LEU A 428 25.09 -8.38 2.86
N VAL A 429 24.86 -9.65 3.18
CA VAL A 429 24.83 -10.76 2.21
C VAL A 429 23.46 -11.43 2.28
N LEU A 430 22.77 -11.46 1.13
CA LEU A 430 21.49 -12.13 0.96
C LEU A 430 21.66 -13.28 -0.04
N SER A 431 21.53 -14.52 0.43
CA SER A 431 21.75 -15.72 -0.40
C SER A 431 20.47 -16.54 -0.50
N TRP A 432 20.01 -16.78 -1.73
CA TRP A 432 18.94 -17.72 -2.06
C TRP A 432 19.53 -19.04 -2.56
N GLN A 433 18.97 -20.15 -2.10
CA GLN A 433 19.35 -21.50 -2.56
C GLN A 433 18.11 -22.34 -2.85
N HIS A 434 18.06 -22.95 -4.05
CA HIS A 434 17.04 -23.92 -4.45
C HIS A 434 17.67 -25.07 -5.23
N GLY A 435 17.80 -26.25 -4.62
CA GLY A 435 18.55 -27.36 -5.22
C GLY A 435 19.99 -26.95 -5.47
N ASP A 436 20.47 -27.09 -6.72
CA ASP A 436 21.81 -26.67 -7.14
C ASP A 436 21.89 -25.18 -7.55
N ALA A 437 20.75 -24.50 -7.68
CA ALA A 437 20.72 -23.09 -8.06
C ALA A 437 20.94 -22.17 -6.86
N PHE A 438 21.80 -21.17 -7.03
CA PHE A 438 22.05 -20.14 -6.01
C PHE A 438 22.03 -18.74 -6.62
N ALA A 439 21.64 -17.75 -5.82
CA ALA A 439 21.81 -16.34 -6.11
C ALA A 439 22.22 -15.62 -4.83
N GLU A 440 23.32 -14.89 -4.86
CA GLU A 440 23.89 -14.19 -3.72
C GLU A 440 24.07 -12.71 -4.07
N LEU A 441 23.42 -11.84 -3.31
CA LEU A 441 23.60 -10.40 -3.35
C LEU A 441 24.51 -9.99 -2.19
N LYS A 442 25.63 -9.35 -2.51
CA LYS A 442 26.56 -8.78 -1.52
C LYS A 442 26.57 -7.26 -1.64
N ILE A 443 26.37 -6.57 -0.52
CA ILE A 443 26.25 -5.11 -0.46
C ILE A 443 27.26 -4.55 0.55
N SER A 444 28.10 -3.63 0.11
CA SER A 444 28.88 -2.75 0.99
C SER A 444 28.23 -1.38 1.03
N PHE A 445 27.59 -1.04 2.16
CA PHE A 445 26.97 0.28 2.34
C PHE A 445 28.03 1.38 2.51
N ALA A 446 29.20 1.05 3.08
CA ALA A 446 30.31 1.98 3.22
C ALA A 446 30.89 2.38 1.86
N ASP A 447 31.08 1.40 0.95
CA ASP A 447 31.63 1.64 -0.38
C ASP A 447 30.55 1.98 -1.42
N ARG A 448 29.27 1.84 -1.05
CA ARG A 448 28.10 1.94 -1.94
C ARG A 448 28.19 1.05 -3.17
N LYS A 449 28.63 -0.19 -2.95
CA LYS A 449 28.77 -1.21 -4.01
C LYS A 449 27.85 -2.40 -3.74
N ALA A 450 27.34 -2.99 -4.81
CA ALA A 450 26.65 -4.26 -4.73
C ALA A 450 26.91 -5.13 -5.96
N SER A 451 27.05 -6.43 -5.75
CA SER A 451 27.17 -7.43 -6.81
C SER A 451 26.28 -8.62 -6.55
N ILE A 452 25.85 -9.28 -7.64
CA ILE A 452 25.12 -10.54 -7.63
C ILE A 452 26.00 -11.63 -8.25
N ALA A 453 26.26 -12.68 -7.47
CA ALA A 453 26.79 -13.94 -7.98
C ALA A 453 25.65 -14.96 -8.07
N ALA A 454 25.48 -15.64 -9.21
CA ALA A 454 24.41 -16.61 -9.39
C ALA A 454 24.85 -17.82 -10.23
N SER A 455 24.29 -18.99 -9.94
CA SER A 455 24.56 -20.22 -10.69
C SER A 455 24.17 -20.08 -12.16
N GLY A 456 25.06 -20.46 -13.08
CA GLY A 456 24.79 -20.42 -14.51
C GLY A 456 24.81 -19.02 -15.13
N GLN A 457 25.24 -17.99 -14.40
CA GLN A 457 25.46 -16.63 -14.91
C GLN A 457 26.84 -16.12 -14.49
N SER A 458 27.42 -15.22 -15.30
CA SER A 458 28.57 -14.43 -14.86
C SER A 458 28.15 -13.49 -13.73
N GLU A 459 29.08 -13.13 -12.85
CA GLU A 459 28.81 -12.16 -11.78
C GLU A 459 28.27 -10.85 -12.39
N MET A 460 27.10 -10.42 -11.91
CA MET A 460 26.45 -9.18 -12.32
C MET A 460 26.81 -8.10 -11.32
N GLN A 461 27.57 -7.10 -11.75
CA GLN A 461 27.78 -5.88 -10.95
C GLN A 461 26.49 -5.06 -10.99
N ILE A 462 25.86 -4.87 -9.84
CA ILE A 462 24.70 -3.97 -9.76
C ILE A 462 25.21 -2.54 -9.85
N VAL A 463 26.31 -2.22 -9.18
CA VAL A 463 26.97 -0.92 -9.15
C VAL A 463 28.48 -1.13 -9.31
N GLU A 464 29.11 -0.41 -10.24
CA GLU A 464 30.58 -0.43 -10.43
C GLU A 464 31.35 0.30 -9.33
#